data_AF-A0A9X3HUU8-F1
#
_entry.id   AF-A0A9X3HUU8-F1
#
_cell.length_a   1.000
_cell.length_b   1.000
_cell.length_c   1.000
_cell.angle_alpha   90.00
_cell.angle_beta   90.00
_cell.angle_gamma   90.00
#
_symmetry.space_group_name_H-M   'P 1'
#
loop_
_entity.id
_entity.type
_entity.pdbx_description
1 polymer ?
#
loop_
_entity_poly.entity_id
_entity_poly.type
_entity_poly.pdbx_seq_one_letter_code
_entity_poly.pdbx_strand_id
1 'polypeptide(L)'
;MLSYIDYGQRMLQYTRQLSDSLDEVKHAVLKGEYQRLESLNQKIISLSHQLAEVDLARFAMAKKLGCQDRQYANVIQTKLKGRLKEKIAAMDEKIEASVMVCKEKLARQGSVMILQHQVMEEALAKHKLRINV
;
A
#
# COMPACT_ATOMS: atom_id res chain seq x y z
N MET A 1 -7.35 15.66 -19.09
CA MET A 1 -8.07 15.77 -17.79
C MET A 1 -8.78 14.48 -17.41
N LEU A 2 -9.51 13.83 -18.33
CA LEU A 2 -10.08 12.48 -18.12
C LEU A 2 -9.03 11.45 -17.64
N SER A 3 -7.85 11.40 -18.28
CA SER A 3 -6.78 10.48 -17.87
C SER A 3 -6.22 10.75 -16.47
N TYR A 4 -6.25 12.00 -15.98
CA TYR A 4 -5.78 12.32 -14.62
C TYR A 4 -6.73 11.76 -13.55
N ILE A 5 -8.04 11.76 -13.87
CA ILE A 5 -9.07 11.16 -13.03
C ILE A 5 -8.97 9.63 -13.09
N ASP A 6 -8.79 9.06 -14.28
CA ASP A 6 -8.59 7.61 -14.45
C ASP A 6 -7.40 7.11 -13.63
N TYR A 7 -6.25 7.80 -13.68
CA TYR A 7 -5.12 7.46 -12.81
C TYR A 7 -5.47 7.55 -11.32
N GLY A 8 -6.21 8.58 -10.89
CA GLY A 8 -6.67 8.66 -9.50
C GLY A 8 -7.59 7.49 -9.09
N GLN A 9 -8.47 7.05 -9.99
CA GLN A 9 -9.33 5.87 -9.76
C GLN A 9 -8.51 4.58 -9.67
N ARG A 10 -7.52 4.40 -10.53
CA ARG A 10 -6.59 3.26 -10.48
C ARG A 10 -5.78 3.25 -9.19
N MET A 11 -5.30 4.42 -8.72
CA MET A 11 -4.63 4.52 -7.41
C MET A 11 -5.55 4.05 -6.29
N LEU A 12 -6.81 4.49 -6.25
CA LEU A 12 -7.80 4.04 -5.26
C LEU A 12 -8.06 2.53 -5.32
N GLN A 13 -8.11 1.97 -6.53
CA GLN A 13 -8.26 0.54 -6.71
C GLN A 13 -7.05 -0.24 -6.16
N TYR A 14 -5.84 0.19 -6.49
CA TYR A 14 -4.63 -0.48 -6.01
C TYR A 14 -4.42 -0.32 -4.50
N THR A 15 -4.70 0.85 -3.92
CA THR A 15 -4.63 1.03 -2.46
C THR A 15 -5.66 0.17 -1.74
N ARG A 16 -6.87 -0.01 -2.30
CA ARG A 16 -7.85 -0.95 -1.75
C ARG A 16 -7.35 -2.39 -1.80
N GLN A 17 -6.87 -2.86 -2.94
CA GLN A 17 -6.35 -4.23 -3.08
C GLN A 17 -5.14 -4.49 -2.18
N LEU A 18 -4.29 -3.47 -2.01
CA LEU A 18 -3.14 -3.52 -1.10
C LEU A 18 -3.60 -3.64 0.36
N SER A 19 -4.56 -2.80 0.76
CA SER A 19 -5.17 -2.80 2.09
C SER A 19 -5.80 -4.16 2.43
N ASP A 20 -6.54 -4.76 1.49
CA ASP A 20 -7.17 -6.07 1.65
C ASP A 20 -6.10 -7.18 1.75
N SER A 21 -5.07 -7.13 0.91
CA SER A 21 -3.98 -8.12 0.94
C SER A 21 -3.18 -8.05 2.25
N LEU A 22 -2.99 -6.85 2.81
CA LEU A 22 -2.35 -6.66 4.11
C LEU A 22 -3.17 -7.24 5.27
N ASP A 23 -4.51 -7.15 5.20
CA ASP A 23 -5.37 -7.82 6.18
C ASP A 23 -5.29 -9.34 6.04
N GLU A 24 -5.21 -9.87 4.82
CA GLU A 24 -5.04 -11.31 4.59
C GLU A 24 -3.71 -11.84 5.14
N VAL A 25 -2.62 -11.07 5.05
CA VAL A 25 -1.32 -11.47 5.63
C VAL A 25 -1.46 -11.73 7.13
N LYS A 26 -2.15 -10.84 7.85
CA LYS A 26 -2.38 -11.03 9.29
C LYS A 26 -3.04 -12.38 9.58
N HIS A 27 -4.04 -12.77 8.78
CA HIS A 27 -4.72 -14.05 8.94
C HIS A 27 -3.81 -15.24 8.60
N ALA A 28 -3.04 -15.14 7.51
CA ALA A 28 -2.11 -16.18 7.10
C ALA A 28 -1.01 -16.43 8.14
N VAL A 29 -0.47 -15.36 8.74
CA VAL A 29 0.52 -15.44 9.83
C VAL A 29 -0.06 -16.18 11.04
N LEU A 30 -1.25 -15.78 11.50
CA LEU A 30 -1.90 -16.40 12.67
C LEU A 30 -2.22 -17.89 12.47
N LYS A 31 -2.39 -18.33 11.22
CA LYS A 31 -2.67 -19.73 10.86
C LYS A 31 -1.42 -20.53 10.47
N GLY A 32 -0.25 -19.91 10.39
CA GLY A 32 0.96 -20.57 9.90
C GLY A 32 0.91 -20.96 8.41
N GLU A 33 0.12 -20.26 7.59
CA GLU A 33 -0.04 -20.53 6.16
C GLU A 33 1.12 -19.92 5.34
N TYR A 34 2.34 -20.47 5.48
CA TYR A 34 3.56 -19.85 4.92
C TYR A 34 3.57 -19.70 3.39
N GLN A 35 3.07 -20.68 2.63
CA GLN A 35 2.97 -20.56 1.16
C GLN A 35 2.03 -19.43 0.73
N ARG A 36 0.94 -19.26 1.47
CA ARG A 36 -0.01 -18.16 1.23
C ARG A 36 0.62 -16.82 1.60
N LEU A 37 1.39 -16.76 2.70
CA LEU A 37 2.11 -15.56 3.13
C LEU A 37 3.11 -15.10 2.05
N GLU A 38 3.85 -16.01 1.44
CA GLU A 38 4.77 -15.70 0.35
C GLU A 38 4.03 -15.13 -0.87
N SER A 39 2.94 -15.78 -1.28
CA SER A 39 2.10 -15.31 -2.39
C SER A 39 1.51 -13.91 -2.12
N LEU A 40 1.06 -13.66 -0.89
CA LEU A 40 0.55 -12.36 -0.47
C LEU A 40 1.63 -11.28 -0.47
N ASN A 41 2.85 -11.60 -0.01
CA ASN A 41 3.98 -10.67 -0.04
C ASN A 41 4.36 -10.29 -1.48
N GLN A 42 4.41 -11.26 -2.40
CA GLN A 42 4.65 -10.98 -3.83
C GLN A 42 3.55 -10.07 -4.42
N LYS A 43 2.29 -10.32 -4.08
CA LYS A 43 1.16 -9.48 -4.50
C LYS A 43 1.27 -8.06 -3.94
N ILE A 44 1.61 -7.89 -2.67
CA ILE A 44 1.83 -6.58 -2.03
C ILE A 44 2.95 -5.79 -2.73
N ILE A 45 4.06 -6.45 -3.06
CA ILE A 45 5.18 -5.84 -3.81
C ILE A 45 4.71 -5.40 -5.20
N SER A 46 4.01 -6.28 -5.93
CA SER A 46 3.47 -5.97 -7.27
C SER A 46 2.49 -4.78 -7.24
N LEU A 47 1.54 -4.78 -6.30
CA LEU A 47 0.58 -3.67 -6.14
C LEU A 47 1.27 -2.36 -5.76
N SER A 48 2.31 -2.42 -4.93
CA SER A 48 3.11 -1.24 -4.55
C SER A 48 3.84 -0.64 -5.76
N HIS A 49 4.40 -1.49 -6.63
CA HIS A 49 5.00 -1.05 -7.88
C HIS A 49 3.97 -0.43 -8.82
N GLN A 50 2.83 -1.08 -9.03
CA GLN A 50 1.75 -0.56 -9.87
C GLN A 50 1.20 0.79 -9.36
N LEU A 51 1.08 0.95 -8.04
CA LEU A 51 0.69 2.21 -7.42
C LEU A 51 1.71 3.32 -7.72
N ALA A 52 3.00 3.03 -7.61
CA ALA A 52 4.07 3.98 -7.91
C ALA A 52 4.09 4.36 -9.40
N GLU A 53 3.90 3.41 -10.31
CA GLU A 53 3.82 3.68 -11.75
C GLU A 53 2.64 4.57 -12.10
N VAL A 54 1.47 4.32 -11.51
CA VAL A 54 0.29 5.15 -11.74
C VAL A 54 0.46 6.55 -11.15
N ASP A 55 1.07 6.71 -9.96
CA ASP A 55 1.39 8.03 -9.41
C ASP A 55 2.34 8.80 -10.33
N LEU A 56 3.38 8.14 -10.85
CA LEU A 56 4.30 8.75 -11.83
C LEU A 56 3.58 9.18 -13.11
N ALA A 57 2.67 8.34 -13.64
CA ALA A 57 1.87 8.68 -14.81
C ALA A 57 0.92 9.86 -14.53
N ARG A 58 0.31 9.89 -13.34
CA ARG A 58 -0.55 10.97 -12.87
C ARG A 58 0.22 12.28 -12.73
N PHE A 59 1.43 12.23 -12.18
CA PHE A 59 2.33 13.36 -12.09
C PHE A 59 2.82 13.84 -13.45
N ALA A 60 3.15 12.95 -14.39
CA ALA A 60 3.53 13.32 -15.75
C ALA A 60 2.41 14.09 -16.47
N MET A 61 1.14 13.74 -16.20
CA MET A 61 0.00 14.52 -16.69
C MET A 61 -0.11 15.87 -15.99
N ALA A 62 0.14 15.94 -14.68
CA ALA A 62 0.16 17.22 -13.96
C ALA A 62 1.27 18.16 -14.47
N LYS A 63 2.43 17.61 -14.85
CA LYS A 63 3.53 18.37 -15.50
C LYS A 63 3.10 19.01 -16.81
N LYS A 64 2.38 18.28 -17.67
CA LYS A 64 1.82 18.83 -18.92
C LYS A 64 0.83 19.97 -18.68
N LEU A 65 0.24 20.04 -17.49
CA LEU A 65 -0.64 21.12 -17.05
C LEU A 65 0.10 22.25 -16.32
N GLY A 66 1.45 22.25 -16.35
CA GLY A 66 2.31 23.28 -15.80
C GLY A 66 2.56 23.16 -14.29
N CYS A 67 2.51 21.95 -13.72
CA CYS A 67 2.98 21.69 -12.36
C CYS A 67 4.45 21.25 -12.39
N GLN A 68 5.32 21.84 -11.59
CA GLN A 68 6.75 21.48 -11.57
C GLN A 68 7.11 20.60 -10.36
N ASP A 69 6.38 20.73 -9.25
CA ASP A 69 6.67 20.06 -8.00
C ASP A 69 5.89 18.76 -7.79
N ARG A 70 6.47 17.85 -6.98
CA ARG A 70 5.81 16.59 -6.58
C ARG A 70 4.55 16.80 -5.73
N GLN A 71 4.37 17.95 -5.10
CA GLN A 71 3.10 18.33 -4.46
C GLN A 71 2.07 18.82 -5.50
N TYR A 72 1.91 18.05 -6.58
CA TYR A 72 1.16 18.47 -7.76
C TYR A 72 -0.35 18.54 -7.54
N ALA A 73 -0.89 17.79 -6.58
CA ALA A 73 -2.33 17.72 -6.30
C ALA A 73 -2.91 19.12 -5.98
N ASN A 74 -2.27 19.85 -5.07
CA ASN A 74 -2.69 21.21 -4.68
C ASN A 74 -2.64 22.18 -5.86
N VAL A 75 -1.57 22.10 -6.68
CA VAL A 75 -1.41 22.96 -7.86
C VAL A 75 -2.44 22.65 -8.94
N ILE A 76 -2.83 21.39 -9.10
CA ILE A 76 -3.92 21.01 -10.01
C ILE A 76 -5.26 21.53 -9.49
N GLN A 77 -5.54 21.40 -8.19
CA GLN A 77 -6.78 21.87 -7.60
C GLN A 77 -6.95 23.40 -7.70
N THR A 78 -5.87 24.18 -7.61
CA THR A 78 -5.94 25.65 -7.80
C THR A 78 -6.21 26.06 -9.24
N LYS A 79 -5.84 25.21 -10.22
CA LYS A 79 -6.12 25.43 -11.65
C LYS A 79 -7.53 25.02 -12.08
N LEU A 80 -8.26 24.31 -11.23
CA LEU A 80 -9.61 23.82 -11.49
C LEU A 80 -10.67 24.72 -10.85
N LYS A 81 -11.88 24.71 -11.41
CA LYS A 81 -13.03 25.48 -10.89
C LYS A 81 -14.28 24.61 -10.82
N GLY A 82 -15.21 25.00 -9.94
CA GLY A 82 -16.52 24.36 -9.77
C GLY A 82 -16.46 22.87 -9.42
N ARG A 83 -17.47 22.12 -9.85
CA ARG A 83 -17.68 20.69 -9.52
C ARG A 83 -16.48 19.79 -9.82
N LEU A 84 -15.67 20.15 -10.82
CA LEU A 84 -14.49 19.37 -11.18
C LEU A 84 -13.36 19.50 -10.14
N LYS A 85 -13.20 20.70 -9.55
CA LYS A 85 -12.27 20.92 -8.44
C LYS A 85 -12.68 20.08 -7.24
N GLU A 86 -13.94 20.14 -6.84
CA GLU A 86 -14.50 19.37 -5.72
C GLU A 86 -14.28 17.87 -5.90
N LYS A 87 -14.57 17.36 -7.10
CA LYS A 87 -14.38 15.94 -7.43
C LYS A 87 -12.91 15.50 -7.31
N ILE A 88 -11.98 16.32 -7.79
CA ILE A 88 -10.55 15.99 -7.74
C ILE A 88 -10.02 16.12 -6.31
N ALA A 89 -10.40 17.15 -5.56
CA ALA A 89 -10.03 17.29 -4.15
C ALA A 89 -10.50 16.09 -3.32
N ALA A 90 -11.78 15.72 -3.42
CA ALA A 90 -12.32 14.56 -2.72
C ALA A 90 -11.65 13.24 -3.12
N MET A 91 -11.16 13.13 -4.35
CA MET A 91 -10.42 11.96 -4.81
C MET A 91 -8.99 11.94 -4.23
N ASP A 92 -8.31 13.08 -4.21
CA ASP A 92 -6.97 13.22 -3.63
C ASP A 92 -6.98 12.91 -2.13
N GLU A 93 -7.95 13.44 -1.38
CA GLU A 93 -8.15 13.13 0.04
C GLU A 93 -8.36 11.63 0.27
N LYS A 94 -9.19 10.98 -0.57
CA LYS A 94 -9.42 9.53 -0.48
C LYS A 94 -8.15 8.73 -0.77
N ILE A 95 -7.34 9.16 -1.75
CA ILE A 95 -6.07 8.51 -2.07
C ILE A 95 -5.13 8.62 -0.88
N GLU A 96 -4.96 9.81 -0.33
CA GLU A 96 -4.10 10.06 0.83
C GLU A 96 -4.53 9.22 2.04
N ALA A 97 -5.81 9.25 2.39
CA ALA A 97 -6.36 8.44 3.48
C ALA A 97 -6.12 6.93 3.24
N SER A 98 -6.34 6.45 2.02
CA SER A 98 -6.14 5.02 1.69
C SER A 98 -4.67 4.60 1.76
N VAL A 99 -3.75 5.46 1.31
CA VAL A 99 -2.29 5.24 1.42
C VAL A 99 -1.87 5.21 2.88
N MET A 100 -2.40 6.12 3.71
CA MET A 100 -2.10 6.14 5.15
C MET A 100 -2.55 4.86 5.85
N VAL A 101 -3.76 4.36 5.56
CA VAL A 101 -4.23 3.07 6.07
C VAL A 101 -3.29 1.92 5.66
N CYS A 102 -2.84 1.89 4.40
CA CYS A 102 -1.89 0.87 3.94
C CYS A 102 -0.56 0.95 4.70
N LYS A 103 -0.02 2.16 4.93
CA LYS A 103 1.21 2.36 5.71
C LYS A 103 1.08 1.86 7.14
N GLU A 104 -0.03 2.18 7.81
CA GLU A 104 -0.30 1.71 9.17
C GLU A 104 -0.43 0.20 9.24
N LYS A 105 -1.05 -0.43 8.23
CA LYS A 105 -1.17 -1.89 8.15
C LYS A 105 0.18 -2.56 7.91
N LEU A 106 1.01 -2.01 7.01
CA LEU A 106 2.38 -2.47 6.76
C LEU A 106 3.26 -2.38 8.01
N ALA A 107 3.20 -1.25 8.72
CA ALA A 107 3.95 -1.08 9.97
C ALA A 107 3.55 -2.13 11.02
N ARG A 108 2.24 -2.40 11.16
CA ARG A 108 1.72 -3.46 12.03
C ARG A 108 2.17 -4.85 11.60
N GLN A 109 2.20 -5.15 10.30
CA GLN A 109 2.68 -6.43 9.78
C GLN A 109 4.14 -6.69 10.19
N GLY A 110 5.01 -5.68 10.10
CA GLY A 110 6.40 -5.80 10.54
C GLY A 110 6.51 -6.27 11.99
N SER A 111 5.72 -5.69 12.89
CA SER A 111 5.68 -6.10 14.30
C SER A 111 5.18 -7.54 14.49
N VAL A 112 4.16 -7.97 13.74
CA VAL A 112 3.61 -9.34 13.85
C VAL A 112 4.59 -10.40 13.36
N MET A 113 5.30 -10.14 12.25
CA MET A 113 6.32 -11.08 11.74
C MET A 113 7.50 -11.23 12.72
N ILE A 114 7.93 -10.14 13.37
CA ILE A 114 8.97 -10.20 14.41
C ILE A 114 8.51 -11.07 15.58
N LEU A 115 7.28 -10.87 16.06
CA LEU A 115 6.73 -11.67 17.16
C LEU A 115 6.64 -13.15 16.78
N GLN A 116 6.20 -13.46 15.56
CA GLN A 116 6.14 -14.84 15.06
C GLN A 116 7.54 -15.48 15.01
N HIS A 117 8.53 -14.74 14.55
CA HIS A 117 9.92 -15.20 14.53
C HIS A 117 10.44 -15.53 15.93
N GLN A 118 10.21 -14.63 16.91
CA GLN A 118 10.59 -14.85 18.31
C GLN A 118 9.92 -16.10 18.91
N VAL A 119 8.62 -16.29 18.68
CA VAL A 119 7.89 -17.48 19.16
C VAL A 119 8.43 -18.77 18.54
N MET A 120 8.81 -18.74 17.25
CA MET A 120 9.44 -19.88 16.59
C MET A 120 10.83 -20.18 17.15
N GLU A 121 11.65 -19.15 17.40
CA GLU A 121 12.96 -19.32 18.04
C GLU A 121 12.83 -19.91 19.44
N GLU A 122 11.89 -19.43 20.26
CA GLU A 122 11.62 -19.99 21.59
C GLU A 122 11.16 -21.44 21.53
N ALA A 123 10.28 -21.79 20.58
CA ALA A 123 9.83 -23.17 20.39
C ALA A 123 11.00 -24.08 19.98
N LEU A 124 11.85 -23.64 19.07
CA LEU A 124 13.05 -24.36 18.65
C LEU A 124 14.09 -24.46 19.77
N ALA A 125 14.25 -23.42 20.59
CA ALA A 125 15.12 -23.43 21.77
C ALA A 125 14.63 -24.40 22.84
N LYS A 126 13.31 -24.49 23.08
CA LYS A 126 12.70 -25.53 23.93
C LYS A 126 12.89 -26.93 23.35
N HIS A 127 12.95 -27.04 22.03
CA HIS A 127 13.29 -28.26 21.31
C HIS A 127 14.80 -28.46 21.08
N LYS A 128 15.71 -27.66 21.69
CA LYS A 128 17.13 -28.03 21.79
C LYS A 128 17.25 -29.28 22.65
N LEU A 129 17.03 -30.38 21.96
CA LEU A 129 17.57 -31.72 22.08
C LEU A 129 18.42 -31.92 23.33
N ARG A 130 17.88 -32.77 24.21
CA ARG A 130 18.64 -33.68 25.09
C ARG A 130 19.52 -34.65 24.27
N ILE A 131 20.19 -34.18 23.23
CA ILE A 131 21.28 -34.93 22.61
C ILE A 131 22.54 -34.40 23.31
N ASN A 132 22.86 -35.06 24.42
CA ASN A 132 24.25 -35.19 24.84
C ASN A 132 24.98 -35.93 23.73
N VAL A 133 25.90 -35.27 23.05
CA VAL A 133 27.11 -35.93 22.54
C VAL A 133 28.25 -35.50 23.42
#